data_AF-A0A2V5ZP58-F1
#
_entry.id   AF-A0A2V5ZP58-F1
#
_cell.length_a   1.000
_cell.length_b   1.000
_cell.length_c   1.000
_cell.angle_alpha   90.00
_cell.angle_beta   90.00
_cell.angle_gamma   90.00
#
_symmetry.space_group_name_H-M   'P 1'
#
loop_
_entity.id
_entity.type
_entity.pdbx_description
1 polymer ?
#
loop_
_entity_poly.entity_id
_entity_poly.type
_entity_poly.pdbx_seq_one_letter_code
_entity_poly.pdbx_strand_id
1 'polypeptide(L)'
;MRRPRSLIFPNLKAEFTKVLPMKKISYSSMTARATIGALFFVTGIFLIVFGLFTARLHSATPSSGTLNPGGPQVNWVGTAAGGGSLDESTCVDGVNCDTFVVTLSGTPTNWTGLKARVVVSCADPSGTSDYDVYVHKGDNSGPIVP
;
A
#
# COMPACT_ATOMS: atom_id res chain seq x y z
N MET A 1 -49.21 -6.37 -91.85
CA MET A 1 -48.47 -5.12 -92.13
C MET A 1 -48.13 -4.46 -90.80
N ARG A 2 -46.91 -3.92 -90.62
CA ARG A 2 -46.29 -3.52 -89.33
C ARG A 2 -46.70 -2.11 -88.84
N ARG A 3 -46.50 -1.92 -87.52
CA ARG A 3 -46.07 -0.69 -86.75
C ARG A 3 -47.17 -0.02 -85.88
N PRO A 4 -46.83 0.78 -84.85
CA PRO A 4 -46.21 0.37 -83.57
C PRO A 4 -46.85 1.02 -82.30
N ARG A 5 -46.69 0.35 -81.17
CA ARG A 5 -46.42 0.82 -79.78
C ARG A 5 -46.88 2.23 -79.32
N SER A 6 -47.68 2.26 -78.26
CA SER A 6 -47.51 3.16 -77.10
C SER A 6 -48.15 2.52 -75.86
N LEU A 7 -47.34 2.11 -74.88
CA LEU A 7 -47.79 1.67 -73.56
C LEU A 7 -47.49 2.80 -72.59
N ILE A 8 -48.54 3.55 -72.22
CA ILE A 8 -48.48 4.61 -71.22
C ILE A 8 -48.86 3.95 -69.89
N PHE A 9 -47.89 3.78 -68.99
CA PHE A 9 -48.11 3.43 -67.59
C PHE A 9 -48.07 4.72 -66.76
N PRO A 10 -49.21 5.29 -66.33
CA PRO A 10 -49.21 6.62 -65.73
C PRO A 10 -48.72 6.67 -64.27
N ASN A 11 -48.25 5.58 -63.66
CA ASN A 11 -47.87 5.62 -62.24
C ASN A 11 -46.89 4.51 -61.81
N LEU A 12 -45.73 4.40 -62.47
CA LEU A 12 -44.59 3.71 -61.85
C LEU A 12 -43.84 4.72 -60.96
N LYS A 13 -44.36 5.01 -59.77
CA LYS A 13 -43.58 5.72 -58.76
C LYS A 13 -42.71 4.66 -58.07
N ALA A 14 -41.44 4.61 -58.47
CA ALA A 14 -40.43 3.88 -57.74
C ALA A 14 -40.39 4.40 -56.30
N GLU A 15 -40.98 3.67 -55.36
CA GLU A 15 -40.72 3.90 -53.94
C GLU A 15 -39.32 3.35 -53.66
N PHE A 16 -38.37 4.27 -53.72
CA PHE A 16 -37.06 4.12 -53.10
C PHE A 16 -37.28 3.71 -51.64
N THR A 17 -36.93 2.46 -51.32
CA THR A 17 -36.69 2.02 -49.95
C THR A 17 -35.77 3.05 -49.29
N LYS A 18 -36.29 3.82 -48.33
CA LYS A 18 -35.46 4.67 -47.47
C LYS A 18 -34.54 3.73 -46.70
N VAL A 19 -33.30 3.58 -47.18
CA VAL A 19 -32.20 3.09 -46.37
C VAL A 19 -32.04 4.13 -45.27
N LEU A 20 -32.55 3.82 -44.08
CA LEU A 20 -32.40 4.67 -42.90
C LEU A 20 -30.90 4.93 -42.72
N PRO A 21 -30.47 6.20 -42.60
CA PRO A 21 -29.07 6.49 -42.41
C PRO A 21 -28.63 5.81 -41.11
N MET A 22 -27.67 4.89 -41.22
CA MET A 22 -26.98 4.31 -40.08
C MET A 22 -26.29 5.47 -39.35
N LYS A 23 -26.86 5.87 -38.19
CA LYS A 23 -26.25 6.86 -37.31
C LYS A 23 -24.93 6.26 -36.81
N LYS A 24 -23.81 6.63 -37.44
CA LYS A 24 -22.49 6.41 -36.86
C LYS A 24 -22.46 7.18 -35.55
N ILE A 25 -22.56 6.47 -34.43
CA ILE A 25 -22.32 7.06 -33.12
C ILE A 25 -20.81 7.33 -33.08
N SER A 26 -20.44 8.54 -33.48
CA SER A 26 -19.08 9.03 -33.37
C SER A 26 -18.79 9.25 -31.88
N TYR A 27 -18.11 8.29 -31.25
CA TYR A 27 -17.69 8.37 -29.85
C TYR A 27 -16.47 9.30 -29.66
N SER A 28 -16.39 10.40 -30.40
CA SER A 28 -15.39 11.44 -30.15
C SER A 28 -16.01 12.61 -29.40
N SER A 29 -16.58 12.32 -28.22
CA SER A 29 -16.90 13.38 -27.27
C SER A 29 -15.61 13.79 -26.58
N MET A 30 -15.16 15.02 -26.80
CA MET A 30 -13.98 15.58 -26.11
C MET A 30 -14.13 15.46 -24.59
N THR A 31 -15.37 15.53 -24.09
CA THR A 31 -15.72 15.34 -22.68
C THR A 31 -15.43 13.92 -22.19
N ALA A 32 -15.71 12.88 -22.99
CA ALA A 32 -15.42 11.50 -22.62
C ALA A 32 -13.91 11.21 -22.58
N ARG A 33 -13.13 11.85 -23.45
CA ARG A 33 -11.66 11.72 -23.46
C ARG A 33 -11.03 12.48 -22.29
N ALA A 34 -11.59 13.63 -21.93
CA ALA A 34 -11.17 14.41 -20.77
C ALA A 34 -11.49 13.72 -19.44
N THR A 35 -12.66 13.10 -19.30
CA THR A 35 -13.02 12.36 -18.08
C THR A 35 -12.16 11.12 -17.86
N ILE A 36 -11.84 10.38 -18.93
CA ILE A 36 -10.90 9.25 -18.86
C ILE A 36 -9.51 9.73 -18.39
N GLY A 37 -8.99 10.82 -18.96
CA GLY A 37 -7.72 11.40 -18.54
C GLY A 37 -7.71 11.86 -17.08
N ALA A 38 -8.77 12.52 -16.63
CA ALA A 38 -8.93 12.95 -15.24
C ALA A 38 -8.97 11.75 -14.27
N LEU A 39 -9.67 10.67 -14.64
CA LEU A 39 -9.74 9.46 -13.82
C LEU A 39 -8.37 8.81 -13.65
N PHE A 40 -7.59 8.67 -14.73
CA PHE A 40 -6.22 8.14 -14.65
C PHE A 40 -5.29 9.04 -13.84
N PHE A 41 -5.42 10.36 -13.96
CA PHE A 41 -4.64 11.31 -13.18
C PHE A 41 -4.94 11.22 -11.68
N VAL A 42 -6.22 11.21 -11.30
CA VAL A 42 -6.65 11.06 -9.89
C VAL A 42 -6.23 9.71 -9.33
N THR A 43 -6.38 8.63 -10.10
CA THR A 43 -5.96 7.29 -9.69
C THR A 43 -4.44 7.20 -9.55
N GLY A 44 -3.69 7.79 -10.48
CA GLY A 44 -2.23 7.87 -10.41
C GLY A 44 -1.75 8.64 -9.18
N ILE A 45 -2.34 9.80 -8.88
CA ILE A 45 -2.05 10.55 -7.66
C ILE A 45 -2.40 9.72 -6.42
N PHE A 46 -3.58 9.09 -6.39
CA PHE A 46 -3.98 8.25 -5.28
C PHE A 46 -2.98 7.11 -5.04
N LEU A 47 -2.53 6.42 -6.09
CA LEU A 47 -1.55 5.34 -5.98
C LEU A 47 -0.17 5.84 -5.55
N ILE A 48 0.28 7.01 -6.02
CA ILE A 48 1.54 7.63 -5.60
C ILE A 48 1.47 8.01 -4.12
N VAL A 49 0.41 8.70 -3.70
CA VAL A 49 0.21 9.08 -2.31
C VAL A 49 0.11 7.82 -1.45
N PHE A 50 -0.75 6.87 -1.79
CA PHE A 50 -0.91 5.61 -1.08
C PHE A 50 0.41 4.83 -0.96
N GLY A 51 1.20 4.74 -2.04
CA GLY A 51 2.52 4.10 -2.02
C GLY A 51 3.51 4.80 -1.08
N LEU A 52 3.52 6.13 -1.05
CA LEU A 52 4.35 6.92 -0.13
C LEU A 52 3.90 6.73 1.33
N PHE A 53 2.61 6.54 1.59
CA PHE A 53 2.07 6.23 2.92
C PHE A 53 2.45 4.80 3.37
N THR A 54 2.32 3.79 2.50
CA THR A 54 2.69 2.40 2.85
C THR A 54 4.19 2.20 3.04
N ALA A 55 5.02 3.03 2.40
CA ALA A 55 6.48 2.99 2.59
C ALA A 55 6.93 3.47 4.00
N ARG A 56 6.00 3.94 4.84
CA ARG A 56 6.23 4.38 6.22
C ARG A 56 5.74 3.37 7.26
N LEU A 57 5.30 2.18 6.87
CA LEU A 57 4.86 1.11 7.79
C LEU A 57 5.99 0.10 8.07
N HIS A 58 7.24 0.55 8.05
CA HIS A 58 8.34 -0.34 8.39
C HIS A 58 8.53 -0.28 9.90
N SER A 59 8.36 -1.44 10.54
CA SER A 59 8.80 -1.68 11.92
C SER A 59 10.32 -1.87 11.94
N ALA A 60 10.89 -2.35 13.05
CA ALA A 60 12.29 -2.77 13.08
C ALA A 60 12.61 -3.71 11.89
N THR A 61 13.80 -3.59 11.31
CA THR A 61 14.27 -4.45 10.22
C THR A 61 15.52 -5.25 10.65
N PRO A 62 15.46 -6.59 10.71
CA PRO A 62 14.24 -7.40 10.62
C PRO A 62 13.28 -7.09 11.78
N SER A 63 11.99 -7.46 11.65
CA SER A 63 10.97 -7.21 12.69
C SER A 63 10.98 -8.26 13.80
N SER A 64 11.75 -9.33 13.61
CA SER A 64 11.90 -10.39 14.61
C SER A 64 13.24 -11.11 14.48
N GLY A 65 13.62 -11.81 15.55
CA GLY A 65 14.78 -12.67 15.56
C GLY A 65 14.74 -13.67 16.71
N THR A 66 15.57 -14.71 16.60
CA THR A 66 15.65 -15.76 17.62
C THR A 66 16.95 -15.66 18.38
N LEU A 67 16.87 -15.56 19.71
CA LEU A 67 18.02 -15.58 20.60
C LEU A 67 18.16 -16.98 21.20
N ASN A 68 19.39 -17.48 21.27
CA ASN A 68 19.71 -18.72 21.96
C ASN A 68 20.55 -18.42 23.22
N PRO A 69 20.52 -19.28 24.26
CA PRO A 69 21.29 -19.06 25.50
C PRO A 69 22.80 -18.87 25.28
N GLY A 70 23.35 -19.46 24.22
CA GLY A 70 24.77 -19.35 23.84
C GLY A 70 25.07 -18.37 22.71
N GLY A 71 24.08 -17.60 22.24
CA GLY A 71 24.21 -16.71 21.09
C GLY A 71 23.86 -17.35 19.74
N PRO A 72 24.03 -16.63 18.61
CA PRO A 72 24.70 -15.34 18.48
C PRO A 72 23.84 -14.12 18.91
N GLN A 73 24.45 -12.93 18.88
CA GLN A 73 23.75 -11.66 19.00
C GLN A 73 22.75 -11.49 17.84
N VAL A 74 21.58 -10.94 18.16
CA VAL A 74 20.57 -10.56 17.18
C VAL A 74 20.64 -9.04 16.98
N ASN A 75 20.74 -8.62 15.73
CA ASN A 75 20.79 -7.20 15.36
C ASN A 75 19.50 -6.82 14.63
N TRP A 76 18.97 -5.64 14.96
CA TRP A 76 17.88 -5.00 14.24
C TRP A 76 18.22 -3.54 13.99
N VAL A 77 17.59 -2.97 12.98
CA VAL A 77 17.66 -1.54 12.66
C VAL A 77 16.26 -0.97 12.83
N GLY A 78 16.09 -0.04 13.77
CA GLY A 78 14.85 0.72 13.91
C GLY A 78 14.62 1.59 12.67
N THR A 79 13.37 1.67 12.21
CA THR A 79 13.02 2.44 11.01
C THR A 79 11.95 3.51 11.28
N ALA A 80 11.46 3.61 12.51
CA ALA A 80 10.54 4.65 12.94
C ALA A 80 11.14 6.03 12.63
N ALA A 81 10.42 6.80 11.82
CA ALA A 81 10.85 8.12 11.38
C ALA A 81 10.62 9.15 12.49
N GLY A 82 11.50 9.16 13.49
CA GLY A 82 11.71 10.24 14.46
C GLY A 82 10.45 11.04 14.80
N GLY A 83 9.56 10.45 15.58
CA GLY A 83 8.46 11.14 16.25
C GLY A 83 8.55 10.83 17.73
N GLY A 84 8.47 11.84 18.60
CA GLY A 84 8.45 11.60 20.03
C GLY A 84 7.17 10.85 20.41
N SER A 85 7.31 9.70 21.07
CA SER A 85 6.22 9.12 21.86
C SER A 85 6.35 9.67 23.28
N LEU A 86 5.22 10.01 23.92
CA LEU A 86 5.27 10.44 25.33
C LEU A 86 5.53 9.26 26.26
N ASP A 87 5.04 8.08 25.87
CA ASP A 87 5.22 6.79 26.52
C ASP A 87 4.87 5.65 25.53
N GLU A 88 4.89 4.39 25.98
CA GLU A 88 4.47 3.25 25.15
C GLU A 88 2.99 3.32 24.76
N SER A 89 2.12 3.98 25.55
CA SER A 89 0.68 4.02 25.24
C SER A 89 0.37 4.81 23.97
N THR A 90 1.23 5.77 23.62
CA THR A 90 1.13 6.54 22.36
C THR A 90 1.97 5.94 21.23
N CYS A 91 2.60 4.79 21.44
CA CYS A 91 3.41 4.10 20.44
C CYS A 91 2.52 3.53 19.32
N VAL A 92 2.84 3.92 18.09
CA VAL A 92 2.29 3.37 16.85
C VAL A 92 3.48 2.84 16.04
N ASP A 93 3.57 1.52 15.97
CA ASP A 93 4.67 0.81 15.32
C ASP A 93 4.88 1.27 13.87
N GLY A 94 6.14 1.59 13.54
CA GLY A 94 6.58 2.16 12.26
C GLY A 94 6.29 3.65 12.06
N VAL A 95 5.54 4.29 12.96
CA VAL A 95 5.24 5.73 12.88
C VAL A 95 6.12 6.53 13.83
N ASN A 96 6.03 6.28 15.14
CA ASN A 96 6.78 7.00 16.18
C ASN A 96 7.59 6.08 17.10
N CYS A 97 7.50 4.77 16.91
CA CYS A 97 8.26 3.75 17.64
C CYS A 97 8.46 2.52 16.74
N ASP A 98 9.38 1.64 17.14
CA ASP A 98 9.61 0.36 16.48
C ASP A 98 9.36 -0.79 17.45
N THR A 99 8.79 -1.88 16.94
CA THR A 99 8.65 -3.15 17.66
C THR A 99 9.61 -4.19 17.10
N PHE A 100 10.34 -4.88 17.97
CA PHE A 100 11.17 -6.02 17.59
C PHE A 100 10.81 -7.26 18.41
N VAL A 101 10.40 -8.32 17.74
CA VAL A 101 9.98 -9.56 18.40
C VAL A 101 11.16 -10.50 18.60
N VAL A 102 11.53 -10.76 19.85
CA VAL A 102 12.57 -11.74 20.20
C VAL A 102 11.94 -13.06 20.59
N THR A 103 12.26 -14.13 19.86
CA THR A 103 11.93 -15.50 20.25
C THR A 103 13.10 -16.12 21.01
N LEU A 104 12.87 -16.59 22.23
CA LEU A 104 13.86 -17.35 22.99
C LEU A 104 13.76 -18.83 22.60
N SER A 105 14.85 -19.42 22.10
CA SER A 105 14.90 -20.84 21.78
C SER A 105 15.26 -21.70 22.99
N GLY A 106 15.10 -23.02 22.84
CA GLY A 106 15.42 -24.00 23.88
C GLY A 106 14.33 -24.11 24.94
N THR A 107 14.71 -24.46 26.16
CA THR A 107 13.80 -24.63 27.30
C THR A 107 14.01 -23.53 28.34
N PRO A 108 13.00 -23.20 29.17
CA PRO A 108 13.15 -22.20 30.24
C PRO A 108 14.36 -22.45 31.17
N THR A 109 14.69 -23.73 31.41
CA THR A 109 15.84 -24.12 32.24
C THR A 109 17.16 -23.66 31.64
N ASN A 110 17.28 -23.59 30.30
CA ASN A 110 18.47 -23.10 29.64
C ASN A 110 18.74 -21.59 29.87
N TRP A 111 17.71 -20.84 30.27
CA TRP A 111 17.78 -19.40 30.51
C TRP A 111 17.86 -19.05 32.01
N THR A 112 17.83 -20.05 32.89
CA THR A 112 17.83 -19.82 34.34
C THR A 112 19.16 -19.20 34.77
N GLY A 113 19.09 -18.04 35.43
CA GLY A 113 20.26 -17.27 35.87
C GLY A 113 20.97 -16.48 34.77
N LEU A 114 20.49 -16.53 33.52
CA LEU A 114 21.02 -15.72 32.42
C LEU A 114 20.29 -14.38 32.32
N LYS A 115 20.96 -13.39 31.72
CA LYS A 115 20.40 -12.08 31.39
C LYS A 115 20.57 -11.80 29.91
N ALA A 116 19.51 -11.33 29.27
CA ALA A 116 19.62 -10.75 27.94
C ALA A 116 20.15 -9.32 28.05
N ARG A 117 21.07 -8.95 27.17
CA ARG A 117 21.58 -7.57 27.08
C ARG A 117 20.97 -6.91 25.85
N VAL A 118 20.23 -5.83 26.07
CA VAL A 118 19.71 -4.97 25.01
C VAL A 118 20.64 -3.78 24.87
N VAL A 119 21.00 -3.44 23.63
CA VAL A 119 21.81 -2.27 23.31
C VAL A 119 21.07 -1.48 22.25
N VAL A 120 20.73 -0.24 22.56
CA VAL A 120 20.18 0.71 21.60
C VAL A 120 21.28 1.73 21.30
N SER A 121 21.58 1.88 20.02
CA SER A 121 22.53 2.88 19.53
C SER A 121 21.78 3.90 18.68
N CYS A 122 21.78 5.15 19.14
CA CYS A 122 21.26 6.27 18.36
C CYS A 122 22.39 6.88 17.54
N ALA A 123 22.19 7.00 16.22
CA ALA A 123 23.13 7.68 15.32
C ALA A 123 22.80 9.18 15.17
N ASP A 124 22.12 9.79 16.14
CA ASP A 124 21.82 11.22 16.14
C ASP A 124 23.04 12.03 16.63
N PRO A 125 23.71 12.80 15.75
CA PRO A 125 24.87 13.60 16.13
C PRO A 125 24.50 14.80 17.01
N SER A 126 23.22 15.17 17.11
CA SER A 126 22.78 16.28 17.96
C SER A 126 22.63 15.89 19.44
N GLY A 127 22.55 14.58 19.73
CA GLY A 127 22.32 14.07 21.09
C GLY A 127 20.97 14.49 21.68
N THR A 128 20.01 14.89 20.84
CA THR A 128 18.67 15.32 21.29
C THR A 128 17.65 14.19 21.25
N SER A 129 17.97 13.10 20.55
CA SER A 129 17.16 11.91 20.50
C SER A 129 17.48 10.98 21.67
N ASP A 130 16.51 10.78 22.55
CA ASP A 130 16.51 9.73 23.57
C ASP A 130 15.55 8.60 23.14
N TYR A 131 15.87 7.37 23.53
CA TYR A 131 15.04 6.19 23.23
C TYR A 131 14.75 5.42 24.50
N ASP A 132 13.47 5.41 24.87
CA ASP A 132 12.96 4.49 25.88
C ASP A 132 12.83 3.07 25.31
N VAL A 133 13.14 2.07 26.13
CA VAL A 133 13.02 0.66 25.76
C VAL A 133 12.06 -0.02 26.71
N TYR A 134 10.99 -0.57 26.13
CA TYR A 134 10.02 -1.41 26.82
C TYR A 134 10.16 -2.85 26.36
N VAL A 135 10.19 -3.79 27.31
CA VAL A 135 10.32 -5.22 27.03
C VAL A 135 9.10 -5.94 27.59
N HIS A 136 8.32 -6.54 26.71
CA HIS A 136 7.11 -7.27 27.09
C HIS A 136 7.31 -8.77 26.96
N LYS A 137 6.66 -9.51 27.85
CA LYS A 137 6.54 -10.96 27.68
C LYS A 137 5.34 -11.29 26.79
N GLY A 138 5.60 -11.92 25.65
CA GLY A 138 4.57 -12.33 24.70
C GLY A 138 4.42 -11.30 23.58
N ASP A 139 3.46 -10.38 23.75
CA ASP A 139 3.17 -9.27 22.83
C ASP A 139 3.22 -7.92 23.55
N ASN A 140 3.02 -6.81 22.82
CA ASN A 140 3.08 -5.45 23.36
C ASN A 140 1.95 -5.13 24.38
N SER A 141 0.96 -6.00 24.54
CA SER A 141 -0.05 -5.91 25.61
C SER A 141 0.28 -6.79 26.81
N GLY A 142 1.37 -7.56 26.74
CA GLY A 142 1.86 -8.42 27.80
C GLY A 142 2.47 -7.64 28.99
N PRO A 143 2.80 -8.33 30.09
CA PRO A 143 3.45 -7.69 31.22
C PRO A 143 4.88 -7.24 30.87
N ILE A 144 5.25 -6.06 31.36
CA ILE A 144 6.61 -5.51 31.26
C ILE A 144 7.57 -6.38 32.08
N VAL A 145 8.71 -6.71 31.48
CA VAL A 145 9.82 -7.43 32.10
C VAL A 145 10.94 -6.42 32.42
N PRO A 146 11.34 -6.28 33.70
CA PRO A 146 12.41 -5.39 34.12
C PRO A 146 13.82 -5.95 33.87
#